data_AF-A0A1H9WCR7-F1
#
_entry.id   AF-A0A1H9WCR7-F1
#
_cell.length_a   1.000
_cell.length_b   1.000
_cell.length_c   1.000
_cell.angle_alpha   90.00
_cell.angle_beta   90.00
_cell.angle_gamma   90.00
#
_symmetry.space_group_name_H-M   'P 1'
#
loop_
_entity.id
_entity.type
_entity.pdbx_description
1 polymer ?
#
loop_
_entity_poly.entity_id
_entity_poly.type
_entity_poly.pdbx_seq_one_letter_code
_entity_poly.pdbx_strand_id
1 'polypeptide(L)' 'MAPEIIRALFFALDELRAIAEKGNQGLAWNEQEDALLVERFNEGIKITQLAKLHSRTYGAIKARLLKLELLQK' A
#
# COMPACT_ATOMS: atom_id res chain seq x y z
N MET A 1 1.09 -9.92 36.95
CA MET A 1 1.66 -9.22 35.78
C MET A 1 1.60 -7.73 36.05
N ALA A 2 2.72 -7.02 35.92
CA ALA A 2 2.78 -5.58 36.18
C ALA A 2 1.89 -4.83 35.14
N PRO A 3 0.87 -4.07 35.56
CA PRO A 3 -0.04 -3.33 34.67
C PRO A 3 0.66 -2.41 33.66
N GLU A 4 1.86 -1.95 33.99
CA GLU A 4 2.72 -1.09 33.18
C GLU A 4 3.21 -1.82 31.93
N ILE A 5 3.54 -3.12 32.04
CA ILE A 5 4.00 -3.94 30.92
C ILE A 5 2.87 -4.13 29.91
N ILE A 6 1.64 -4.39 30.38
CA ILE A 6 0.47 -4.57 29.51
C ILE A 6 0.17 -3.28 28.73
N ARG A 7 0.22 -2.13 29.41
CA ARG A 7 0.01 -0.82 28.76
C ARG A 7 1.11 -0.51 27.75
N ALA A 8 2.37 -0.74 28.10
CA ALA A 8 3.49 -0.52 27.19
C ALA A 8 3.38 -1.39 25.93
N LEU A 9 3.04 -2.68 26.09
CA LEU A 9 2.81 -3.59 24.96
C LEU A 9 1.63 -3.15 24.09
N PHE A 10 0.54 -2.68 24.70
CA PHE A 10 -0.61 -2.18 23.97
C PHE A 10 -0.25 -0.97 23.12
N PHE A 11 0.42 0.04 23.68
CA PHE A 11 0.85 1.22 22.93
C PHE A 11 1.82 0.88 21.80
N ALA A 12 2.80 0.01 22.06
CA ALA A 12 3.73 -0.44 21.02
C ALA A 12 3.00 -1.13 19.86
N LEU A 13 1.98 -1.94 20.17
CA LEU A 13 1.16 -2.60 19.16
C LEU A 13 0.32 -1.60 18.35
N ASP A 14 -0.24 -0.59 19.00
CA ASP A 14 -1.06 0.44 18.36
C ASP A 14 -0.24 1.32 17.42
N GLU A 15 0.95 1.75 17.85
CA GLU A 15 1.88 2.51 16.99
C GLU A 15 2.33 1.71 15.76
N LEU A 16 2.67 0.44 15.94
CA LEU A 16 3.02 -0.46 14.84
C LEU A 16 1.87 -0.61 13.83
N ARG A 17 0.62 -0.68 14.30
CA ARG A 17 -0.56 -0.74 13.45
C ARG A 17 -0.77 0.56 12.68
N ALA A 18 -0.67 1.71 13.34
CA ALA A 18 -0.83 3.01 12.70
C ALA A 18 0.22 3.24 11.59
N ILE A 19 1.46 2.79 11.80
CA ILE A 19 2.52 2.82 10.78
C ILE A 19 2.15 1.93 9.58
N ALA A 20 1.66 0.71 9.84
CA ALA A 20 1.25 -0.22 8.77
C ALA A 20 0.03 0.30 7.99
N GLU A 21 -0.93 0.94 8.65
CA GLU A 21 -2.15 1.48 8.04
C GLU A 21 -1.90 2.74 7.20
N LYS A 22 -0.87 3.54 7.55
CA LYS A 22 -0.51 4.74 6.79
C LYS A 22 -0.20 4.44 5.32
N GLY A 23 0.29 3.24 5.03
CA GLY A 23 0.60 2.77 3.68
C GLY A 23 1.49 3.73 2.88
N ASN A 24 1.40 3.64 1.56
CA ASN A 24 2.15 4.47 0.61
C ASN A 24 1.31 5.66 0.10
N GLN A 25 0.35 6.14 0.88
CA GLN A 25 -0.50 7.26 0.49
C GLN A 25 0.33 8.56 0.44
N GLY A 26 0.23 9.30 -0.67
CA GLY A 26 0.98 10.56 -0.86
C GLY A 26 2.48 10.40 -1.12
N LEU A 27 3.04 9.19 -0.97
CA LEU A 27 4.43 8.93 -1.33
C LEU A 27 4.61 8.92 -2.86
N ALA A 28 5.77 9.40 -3.32
CA ALA A 28 6.15 9.31 -4.73
C ALA A 28 6.22 7.83 -5.18
N TRP A 29 6.01 7.60 -6.48
CA TRP A 29 6.26 6.30 -7.09
C TRP A 29 7.74 6.18 -7.42
N ASN A 30 8.35 5.05 -7.07
CA ASN A 30 9.70 4.71 -7.50
C ASN A 30 9.67 3.67 -8.63
N GLU A 31 10.80 3.52 -9.32
CA GLU A 31 10.92 2.64 -10.48
C GLU A 31 10.64 1.17 -10.15
N GLN A 32 11.07 0.71 -8.98
CA GLN A 32 10.87 -0.68 -8.54
C GLN A 32 9.38 -0.97 -8.31
N GLU A 33 8.66 -0.03 -7.69
CA GLU A 33 7.24 -0.14 -7.45
C GLU A 33 6.45 -0.10 -8.76
N ASP A 34 6.85 0.74 -9.71
CA ASP A 34 6.25 0.76 -11.05
C ASP A 34 6.46 -0.58 -11.76
N ALA A 35 7.68 -1.10 -11.79
CA ALA A 35 7.98 -2.38 -12.44
C ALA A 35 7.11 -3.50 -11.89
N LEU A 36 6.97 -3.56 -10.56
CA LEU A 36 6.15 -4.55 -9.87
C LEU A 36 4.65 -4.36 -10.13
N LEU A 37 4.20 -3.10 -10.25
CA LEU A 37 2.82 -2.79 -10.62
C LEU A 37 2.52 -3.29 -12.04
N VAL A 38 3.43 -3.03 -12.99
CA VAL A 38 3.29 -3.44 -14.39
C VAL A 38 3.25 -4.96 -14.51
N GLU A 39 4.20 -5.65 -13.88
CA GLU A 39 4.26 -7.13 -13.85
C GLU A 39 2.91 -7.72 -13.40
N ARG A 40 2.46 -7.32 -12.22
CA ARG A 40 1.20 -7.83 -11.62
C ARG A 40 -0.04 -7.45 -12.41
N PHE A 41 -0.05 -6.27 -13.01
CA PHE A 41 -1.17 -5.86 -13.86
C PHE A 41 -1.23 -6.74 -15.12
N ASN A 42 -0.07 -7.04 -15.72
CA ASN A 42 0.03 -7.94 -16.88
C ASN A 42 -0.33 -9.39 -16.53
N GLU A 43 -0.13 -9.82 -15.29
CA GLU A 43 -0.63 -11.10 -14.76
C GLU A 43 -2.17 -11.12 -14.57
N GLY A 44 -2.85 -9.99 -14.80
CA GLY A 44 -4.30 -9.88 -14.67
C GLY A 44 -4.79 -9.66 -13.23
N ILE A 45 -3.91 -9.27 -12.30
CA ILE A 45 -4.31 -8.95 -10.93
C ILE A 45 -5.24 -7.73 -10.93
N LYS A 46 -6.37 -7.86 -10.23
CA LYS A 46 -7.39 -6.80 -10.17
C LYS A 46 -6.85 -5.56 -9.47
N ILE A 47 -7.27 -4.36 -9.92
CA ILE A 47 -6.88 -3.07 -9.33
C ILE A 47 -7.13 -3.00 -7.81
N THR A 48 -8.22 -3.62 -7.32
CA THR A 48 -8.53 -3.70 -5.89
C THR A 48 -7.52 -4.54 -5.09
N GLN A 49 -6.91 -5.54 -5.71
CA GLN A 49 -5.84 -6.35 -5.11
C GLN A 49 -4.49 -5.63 -5.23
N LEU A 50 -4.21 -4.99 -6.36
CA LEU A 50 -3.01 -4.15 -6.54
C LEU A 50 -2.94 -3.05 -5.49
N ALA A 51 -4.07 -2.41 -5.18
CA ALA A 51 -4.16 -1.41 -4.11
C ALA A 51 -3.65 -1.96 -2.77
N LYS A 52 -4.02 -3.19 -2.41
CA LYS A 52 -3.54 -3.84 -1.18
C LYS A 52 -2.07 -4.20 -1.26
N LEU A 53 -1.61 -4.78 -2.37
CA LEU A 53 -0.23 -5.24 -2.56
C LEU A 53 0.79 -4.10 -2.56
N HIS A 54 0.38 -2.90 -2.99
CA HIS A 54 1.22 -1.71 -3.02
C HIS A 54 0.94 -0.77 -1.82
N SER A 55 0.04 -1.14 -0.92
CA SER A 55 -0.42 -0.29 0.19
C SER A 55 -0.86 1.10 -0.27
N ARG A 56 -1.53 1.19 -1.43
CA ARG A 56 -2.02 2.43 -2.05
C ARG A 56 -3.53 2.39 -2.24
N THR A 57 -4.14 3.54 -2.40
CA THR A 57 -5.59 3.61 -2.68
C THR A 57 -5.90 3.12 -4.10
N TYR A 58 -7.12 2.65 -4.32
CA TYR A 58 -7.61 2.25 -5.64
C TYR A 58 -7.42 3.36 -6.69
N GLY A 59 -7.75 4.60 -6.31
CA GLY A 59 -7.59 5.78 -7.18
C GLY A 59 -6.13 6.04 -7.55
N ALA A 60 -5.19 5.87 -6.60
CA ALA A 60 -3.76 6.03 -6.87
C ALA A 60 -3.24 4.96 -7.85
N ILE A 61 -3.65 3.70 -7.70
CA ILE A 61 -3.31 2.64 -8.67
C ILE A 61 -3.89 2.98 -10.05
N LYS A 62 -5.18 3.32 -10.13
CA LYS A 62 -5.84 3.64 -11.41
C LYS A 62 -5.14 4.81 -12.11
N ALA A 63 -4.85 5.89 -11.37
CA ALA A 63 -4.15 7.06 -11.90
C ALA A 63 -2.74 6.69 -12.39
N ARG A 64 -2.03 5.81 -11.68
CA ARG A 64 -0.70 5.38 -12.10
C ARG A 64 -0.74 4.51 -13.36
N LEU A 65 -1.67 3.56 -13.45
CA LEU A 65 -1.84 2.72 -14.64
C LEU A 65 -2.22 3.54 -15.87
N LEU A 66 -3.04 4.59 -15.72
CA LEU A 66 -3.32 5.55 -16.79
C LEU A 66 -2.04 6.29 -17.23
N LYS A 67 -1.22 6.74 -16.27
CA LYS A 67 0.05 7.44 -16.54
C LYS A 67 1.09 6.53 -17.21
N LEU A 68 1.04 5.23 -16.94
CA LEU A 68 1.87 4.20 -17.57
C LEU A 68 1.27 3.64 -18.87
N GLU A 69 0.13 4.20 -19.34
CA GLU A 69 -0.58 3.81 -20.57
C GLU A 69 -1.09 2.36 -20.58
N LEU A 70 -1.10 1.68 -19.42
CA LEU A 70 -1.60 0.31 -19.24
C LEU A 70 -3.13 0.25 -19.08
N LEU A 71 -3.75 1.38 -18.76
CA LEU A 71 -5.18 1.53 -18.66
C LEU A 71 -5.61 2.72 -19.54
N GLN A 72 -6.79 2.62 -20.14
CA GLN A 72 -7.39 3.69 -20.94
C GLN A 72 -8.47 4.41 -20.11
N LYS A 73 -8.68 5.69 -20.39
CA LYS A 73 -9.62 6.55 -19.64
C LYS A 73 -11.08 6.19 -19.92
#